data_AF-A0A7V6MVE5-F1
#
_entry.id   AF-A0A7V6MVE5-F1
#
_cell.length_a   1.000
_cell.length_b   1.000
_cell.length_c   1.000
_cell.angle_alpha   90.00
_cell.angle_beta   90.00
_cell.angle_gamma   90.00
#
_symmetry.space_group_name_H-M   'P 1'
#
loop_
_entity.id
_entity.type
_entity.pdbx_description
1 polymer ?
#
loop_
_entity_poly.entity_id
_entity_poly.type
_entity_poly.pdbx_seq_one_letter_code
_entity_poly.pdbx_strand_id
1 'polypeptide(L)'
;IFATKNGTVKKTLLSEYASSRKTGLIAITLKENDELIGVRLVDRKEQLILGTHLGMSIRFSVDDVSSMGRTAQGVKGINLRSGDKVVSMDIIREDQDVLVVTEKGFGKRTDEKEFRCQARGGKGVIIQKITDKTGSVAGLRVVGEHDEIMLCTATGIMIRMLASEISKMSRNTRGVTLIKLEKDDHLASMAVVTED
;
A
#
# COMPACT_ATOMS: atom_id res chain seq x y z
N ILE A 1 10.01 3.11 -8.59
CA ILE A 1 9.44 4.19 -7.76
C ILE A 1 9.45 3.77 -6.30
N PHE A 2 9.75 4.71 -5.41
CA PHE A 2 9.87 4.54 -3.96
C PHE A 2 8.72 5.29 -3.28
N ALA A 3 8.22 4.78 -2.16
CA ALA A 3 7.30 5.49 -1.27
C ALA A 3 7.74 5.36 0.19
N THR A 4 7.47 6.40 0.96
CA THR A 4 7.90 6.54 2.35
C THR A 4 6.69 6.68 3.29
N LYS A 5 6.91 6.38 4.57
CA LYS A 5 5.94 6.48 5.66
C LYS A 5 5.31 7.87 5.74
N ASN A 6 6.09 8.93 5.52
CA ASN A 6 5.60 10.31 5.56
C ASN A 6 4.96 10.79 4.25
N GLY A 7 4.72 9.89 3.29
CA GLY A 7 4.00 10.20 2.06
C GLY A 7 4.86 10.85 0.97
N THR A 8 6.19 10.82 1.09
CA THR A 8 7.11 11.17 0.00
C THR A 8 7.22 10.03 -0.98
N VAL A 9 7.23 10.34 -2.28
CA VAL A 9 7.49 9.40 -3.37
C VAL A 9 8.65 9.87 -4.24
N LYS A 10 9.39 8.93 -4.82
CA LYS A 10 10.53 9.23 -5.68
C LYS A 10 10.64 8.25 -6.85
N LYS A 11 10.84 8.76 -8.05
CA LYS A 11 11.12 7.97 -9.24
C LYS A 11 12.58 8.16 -9.64
N THR A 12 13.25 7.07 -9.98
CA THR A 12 14.64 7.06 -10.44
C THR A 12 14.73 6.03 -11.57
N LEU A 13 15.50 6.34 -12.61
CA LEU A 13 15.72 5.39 -13.71
C LEU A 13 16.46 4.15 -13.20
N LEU A 14 16.13 2.98 -13.75
CA LEU A 14 16.77 1.72 -13.32
C LEU A 14 18.27 1.71 -13.65
N SER A 15 18.66 2.37 -14.75
CA SER A 15 20.08 2.52 -15.16
C SER A 15 20.96 3.18 -14.10
N GLU A 16 20.40 4.01 -13.21
CA GLU A 16 21.14 4.65 -12.12
C GLU A 16 21.67 3.65 -11.07
N TYR A 17 21.15 2.42 -11.09
CA TYR A 17 21.54 1.33 -10.19
C TYR A 17 22.46 0.31 -10.87
N ALA A 18 22.84 0.50 -12.13
CA ALA A 18 23.84 -0.33 -12.80
C ALA A 18 25.22 -0.10 -12.17
N SER A 19 25.60 -0.97 -11.23
CA SER A 19 26.81 -0.82 -10.41
C SER A 19 27.35 -2.17 -9.97
N SER A 20 28.67 -2.34 -10.00
CA SER A 20 29.38 -3.53 -9.52
C SER A 20 29.71 -3.51 -8.02
N ARG A 21 29.32 -2.44 -7.30
CA ARG A 21 29.61 -2.26 -5.87
C ARG A 21 28.88 -3.28 -5.01
N LYS A 22 29.62 -3.94 -4.10
CA LYS A 22 29.07 -4.90 -3.12
C LYS A 22 28.51 -4.25 -1.84
N THR A 23 28.85 -2.99 -1.56
CA THR A 23 28.54 -2.30 -0.29
C THR A 23 27.14 -1.65 -0.25
N GLY A 24 26.30 -1.90 -1.25
CA GLY A 24 25.01 -1.23 -1.40
C GLY A 24 25.13 0.22 -1.91
N LEU A 25 23.98 0.78 -2.27
CA LEU A 25 23.84 2.15 -2.80
C LEU A 25 22.75 2.88 -2.02
N ILE A 26 22.97 4.16 -1.72
CA ILE A 26 21.89 5.03 -1.24
C ILE A 26 20.92 5.24 -2.39
N ALA A 27 19.68 4.79 -2.19
CA ALA A 27 18.61 4.80 -3.19
C ALA A 27 17.58 5.91 -2.96
N ILE A 28 17.56 6.56 -1.79
CA ILE A 28 16.72 7.70 -1.43
C ILE A 28 17.32 8.37 -0.19
N THR A 29 17.23 9.70 -0.07
CA THR A 29 17.54 10.39 1.19
C THR A 29 16.24 10.51 2.00
N LEU A 30 16.23 9.92 3.20
CA LEU A 30 15.09 9.97 4.11
C LEU A 30 15.19 11.18 5.04
N LYS A 31 14.05 11.76 5.38
CA LYS A 31 13.95 12.75 6.46
C LYS A 31 14.00 12.04 7.81
N GLU A 32 14.29 12.80 8.85
CA GLU A 32 14.22 12.30 10.23
C GLU A 32 12.84 11.69 10.52
N ASN A 33 12.82 10.54 11.20
CA ASN A 33 11.62 9.76 11.51
C ASN A 33 10.79 9.29 10.29
N ASP A 34 11.35 9.37 9.08
CA ASP A 34 10.78 8.79 7.87
C ASP A 34 11.41 7.43 7.56
N GLU A 35 10.63 6.57 6.90
CA GLU A 35 11.02 5.19 6.62
C GLU A 35 10.57 4.84 5.20
N LEU A 36 11.37 4.05 4.50
CA LEU A 36 10.97 3.49 3.21
C LEU A 36 9.93 2.38 3.45
N ILE A 37 8.72 2.52 2.90
CA ILE A 37 7.64 1.53 3.09
C ILE A 37 7.44 0.62 1.89
N GLY A 38 7.97 1.01 0.73
CA GLY A 38 7.81 0.21 -0.47
C GLY A 38 8.58 0.73 -1.67
N VAL A 39 8.83 -0.21 -2.58
CA VAL A 39 9.44 0.02 -3.88
C VAL A 39 8.70 -0.81 -4.92
N ARG A 40 8.48 -0.24 -6.10
CA ARG A 40 7.93 -0.93 -7.28
C ARG A 40 8.74 -0.57 -8.51
N LEU A 41 9.04 -1.54 -9.37
CA LEU A 41 9.42 -1.23 -10.75
C LEU A 41 8.18 -0.73 -11.47
N VAL A 42 8.34 0.31 -12.27
CA VAL A 42 7.21 0.96 -12.94
C VAL A 42 7.58 1.52 -14.29
N ASP A 43 6.57 1.56 -15.16
CA ASP A 43 6.57 2.27 -16.43
C ASP A 43 5.75 3.56 -16.36
N ARG A 44 5.92 4.43 -17.36
CA ARG A 44 5.32 5.79 -17.36
C ARG A 44 3.79 5.80 -17.35
N LYS A 45 3.15 4.78 -17.92
CA LYS A 45 1.67 4.71 -18.05
C LYS A 45 0.97 4.16 -16.82
N GLU A 46 1.74 3.60 -15.88
CA GLU A 46 1.17 2.97 -14.70
C GLU A 46 0.72 3.99 -13.67
N GLN A 47 -0.20 3.56 -12.81
CA GLN A 47 -0.75 4.38 -11.75
C GLN A 47 -0.43 3.74 -10.40
N LEU A 48 0.00 4.57 -9.47
CA LEU A 48 0.32 4.16 -8.10
C LEU A 48 -0.91 4.40 -7.22
N ILE A 49 -1.19 3.46 -6.31
CA ILE A 49 -2.06 3.71 -5.16
C ILE A 49 -1.24 3.68 -3.86
N LEU A 50 -1.45 4.67 -3.00
CA LEU A 50 -0.95 4.69 -1.63
C LEU A 50 -2.11 4.48 -0.67
N GLY A 51 -1.92 3.63 0.34
CA GLY A 51 -2.85 3.41 1.44
C GLY A 51 -2.26 3.93 2.75
N THR A 52 -3.11 4.55 3.56
CA THR A 52 -2.72 5.17 4.84
C THR A 52 -3.31 4.41 6.02
N HIS A 53 -2.64 4.54 7.16
CA HIS A 53 -3.04 3.93 8.42
C HIS A 53 -4.45 4.35 8.84
N LEU A 54 -4.81 5.63 8.64
CA LEU A 54 -6.13 6.18 8.98
C LEU A 54 -7.18 6.04 7.87
N GLY A 55 -7.01 5.07 6.95
CA GLY A 55 -8.09 4.62 6.07
C GLY A 55 -8.34 5.53 4.86
N MET A 56 -7.35 6.35 4.50
CA MET A 56 -7.32 7.11 3.25
C MET A 56 -6.45 6.41 2.19
N SER A 57 -6.75 6.65 0.92
CA SER A 57 -5.88 6.27 -0.19
C SER A 57 -5.79 7.36 -1.25
N ILE A 58 -4.68 7.41 -1.98
CA ILE A 58 -4.55 8.27 -3.16
C ILE A 58 -4.07 7.42 -4.35
N ARG A 59 -4.69 7.62 -5.51
CA ARG A 59 -4.27 7.05 -6.78
C ARG A 59 -3.83 8.17 -7.72
N PHE A 60 -2.64 8.06 -8.30
CA PHE A 60 -2.12 9.06 -9.24
C PHE A 60 -1.20 8.42 -10.29
N SER A 61 -0.95 9.13 -11.39
CA SER A 61 -0.06 8.68 -12.46
C SER A 61 1.39 8.67 -12.00
N VAL A 62 2.13 7.59 -12.28
CA VAL A 62 3.58 7.54 -12.04
C VAL A 62 4.32 8.62 -12.83
N ASP A 63 3.75 9.10 -13.94
CA ASP A 63 4.35 10.17 -14.74
C ASP A 63 4.33 11.55 -14.05
N ASP A 64 3.41 11.77 -13.09
CA ASP A 64 3.34 12.99 -12.28
C ASP A 64 4.56 13.15 -11.34
N VAL A 65 5.35 12.08 -11.18
CA VAL A 65 6.59 12.06 -10.41
C VAL A 65 7.76 12.12 -11.39
N SER A 66 8.46 13.25 -11.46
CA SER A 66 9.65 13.40 -12.28
C SER A 66 10.73 12.38 -11.88
N SER A 67 11.50 11.92 -12.87
CA SER A 67 12.69 11.12 -12.59
C SER A 67 13.77 11.97 -11.92
N MET A 68 14.39 11.43 -10.88
CA MET A 68 15.42 12.11 -10.07
C MET A 68 16.57 11.15 -9.81
N GLY A 69 17.74 11.72 -9.50
CA GLY A 69 18.92 10.96 -9.08
C GLY A 69 18.69 10.15 -7.79
N ARG A 70 19.56 9.18 -7.55
CA ARG A 70 19.41 8.23 -6.43
C ARG A 70 19.30 8.93 -5.06
N THR A 71 20.10 9.95 -4.80
CA THR A 71 20.16 10.63 -3.50
C THR A 71 19.10 11.72 -3.31
N ALA A 72 18.22 11.96 -4.29
CA ALA A 72 17.13 12.91 -4.11
C ALA A 72 16.17 12.45 -2.99
N GLN A 73 15.54 13.42 -2.31
CA GLN A 73 14.52 13.13 -1.28
C GLN A 73 13.20 12.67 -1.89
N GLY A 74 12.84 13.18 -3.07
CA GLY A 74 11.55 12.94 -3.72
C GLY A 74 10.57 14.08 -3.53
N VAL A 75 9.30 13.82 -3.85
CA VAL A 75 8.20 14.80 -3.83
C VAL A 75 7.01 14.25 -3.05
N LYS A 76 6.12 15.12 -2.60
CA LYS A 76 4.90 14.70 -1.91
C LYS A 76 4.01 13.87 -2.84
N GLY A 77 3.70 12.64 -2.41
CA GLY A 77 2.77 11.71 -3.05
C GLY A 77 1.35 11.79 -2.48
N ILE A 78 1.22 11.98 -1.16
CA ILE A 78 -0.07 12.21 -0.48
C ILE A 78 0.07 13.30 0.58
N ASN A 79 -0.99 14.08 0.80
CA ASN A 79 -1.09 15.00 1.92
C ASN A 79 -1.75 14.32 3.12
N LEU A 80 -0.91 13.84 4.04
CA LEU A 80 -1.34 13.12 5.24
C LEU A 80 -2.09 14.04 6.21
N ARG A 81 -3.04 13.45 6.93
CA ARG A 81 -3.68 14.09 8.08
C ARG A 81 -2.76 14.00 9.30
N SER A 82 -3.02 14.82 10.31
CA SER A 82 -2.29 14.73 11.58
C SER A 82 -2.43 13.33 12.18
N GLY A 83 -1.29 12.72 12.56
CA GLY A 83 -1.24 11.37 13.11
C GLY A 83 -1.38 10.23 12.08
N ASP A 84 -1.50 10.55 10.79
CA ASP A 84 -1.58 9.55 9.73
C ASP A 84 -0.20 9.21 9.15
N LYS A 85 -0.09 8.04 8.51
CA LYS A 85 1.12 7.56 7.85
C LYS A 85 0.77 6.66 6.68
N VAL A 86 1.60 6.62 5.66
CA VAL A 86 1.49 5.62 4.59
C VAL A 86 1.93 4.27 5.14
N VAL A 87 1.09 3.25 4.95
CA VAL A 87 1.37 1.86 5.38
C VAL A 87 1.62 0.92 4.19
N SER A 88 1.28 1.37 2.99
CA SER A 88 1.30 0.51 1.80
C SER A 88 1.33 1.32 0.51
N MET A 89 1.98 0.75 -0.50
CA MET A 89 1.92 1.22 -1.87
C MET A 89 1.71 0.03 -2.81
N ASP A 90 1.01 0.24 -3.92
CA ASP A 90 0.96 -0.74 -5.01
C ASP A 90 0.64 -0.12 -6.37
N ILE A 91 0.79 -0.90 -7.42
CA ILE A 91 0.46 -0.49 -8.79
C ILE A 91 -0.94 -0.94 -9.14
N ILE A 92 -1.78 -0.02 -9.60
CA ILE A 92 -3.11 -0.36 -10.08
C ILE A 92 -2.99 -1.18 -11.38
N ARG A 93 -3.77 -2.25 -11.44
CA ARG A 93 -3.97 -3.09 -12.62
C ARG A 93 -5.44 -3.03 -13.00
N GLU A 94 -5.71 -2.99 -14.30
CA GLU A 94 -7.07 -3.03 -14.82
C GLU A 94 -7.72 -4.36 -14.46
N ASP A 95 -9.02 -4.31 -14.14
CA ASP A 95 -9.85 -5.47 -13.78
C ASP A 95 -9.34 -6.28 -12.56
N GLN A 96 -8.53 -5.65 -11.71
CA GLN A 96 -8.15 -6.18 -10.41
C GLN A 96 -8.84 -5.41 -9.28
N ASP A 97 -8.80 -5.99 -8.08
CA ASP A 97 -9.35 -5.39 -6.87
C ASP A 97 -8.26 -4.80 -6.00
N VAL A 98 -8.60 -3.75 -5.26
CA VAL A 98 -7.80 -3.27 -4.13
C VAL A 98 -8.27 -3.98 -2.86
N LEU A 99 -7.45 -4.88 -2.35
CA LEU A 99 -7.61 -5.50 -1.04
C LEU A 99 -7.08 -4.59 0.05
N VAL A 100 -7.89 -4.38 1.09
CA VAL A 100 -7.45 -3.75 2.33
C VAL A 100 -7.71 -4.66 3.52
N VAL A 101 -6.74 -4.70 4.42
CA VAL A 101 -6.81 -5.45 5.68
C VAL A 101 -6.45 -4.53 6.85
N THR A 102 -7.16 -4.67 7.96
CA THR A 102 -7.01 -3.86 9.16
C THR A 102 -6.36 -4.64 10.30
N GLU A 103 -5.79 -3.94 11.27
CA GLU A 103 -5.04 -4.52 12.38
C GLU A 103 -5.86 -5.51 13.21
N LYS A 104 -7.20 -5.33 13.30
CA LYS A 104 -8.11 -6.24 14.02
C LYS A 104 -8.75 -7.31 13.14
N GLY A 105 -8.13 -7.64 12.00
CA GLY A 105 -8.51 -8.78 11.18
C GLY A 105 -9.74 -8.57 10.30
N PHE A 106 -10.13 -7.32 10.03
CA PHE A 106 -11.17 -7.02 9.03
C PHE A 106 -10.52 -6.77 7.68
N GLY A 107 -11.25 -7.09 6.61
CA GLY A 107 -10.80 -6.74 5.27
C GLY A 107 -11.90 -6.82 4.24
N LYS A 108 -11.59 -6.32 3.06
CA LYS A 108 -12.47 -6.32 1.89
C LYS A 108 -11.68 -6.07 0.63
N ARG A 109 -12.24 -6.53 -0.48
CA ARG A 109 -11.84 -6.12 -1.82
C ARG A 109 -12.72 -4.97 -2.28
N THR A 110 -12.16 -4.04 -3.04
CA THR A 110 -12.92 -2.98 -3.69
C THR A 110 -12.40 -2.83 -5.10
N ASP A 111 -13.30 -2.74 -6.07
CA ASP A 111 -12.96 -2.59 -7.49
C ASP A 111 -12.02 -1.39 -7.70
N GLU A 112 -10.97 -1.56 -8.51
CA GLU A 112 -10.01 -0.49 -8.79
C GLU A 112 -10.69 0.78 -9.35
N LYS A 113 -11.80 0.62 -10.07
CA LYS A 113 -12.56 1.72 -10.69
C LYS A 113 -13.19 2.66 -9.67
N GLU A 114 -13.40 2.22 -8.42
CA GLU A 114 -13.86 3.11 -7.35
C GLU A 114 -12.80 4.12 -6.89
N PHE A 115 -11.52 3.88 -7.20
CA PHE A 115 -10.41 4.76 -6.86
C PHE A 115 -10.10 5.67 -8.04
N ARG A 116 -10.78 6.80 -8.15
CA ARG A 116 -10.50 7.81 -9.16
C ARG A 116 -9.04 8.28 -9.09
N CYS A 117 -8.37 8.32 -10.24
CA CYS A 117 -7.07 8.97 -10.40
C CYS A 117 -7.18 10.49 -10.14
N GLN A 118 -6.26 11.01 -9.35
CA GLN A 118 -6.15 12.43 -8.99
C GLN A 118 -4.68 12.87 -9.06
N ALA A 119 -4.42 14.18 -8.98
CA ALA A 119 -3.05 14.68 -8.90
C ALA A 119 -2.36 14.22 -7.60
N ARG A 120 -1.05 13.90 -7.68
CA ARG A 120 -0.25 13.58 -6.50
C ARG A 120 -0.26 14.72 -5.47
N GLY A 121 -0.09 14.39 -4.20
CA GLY A 121 -0.09 15.34 -3.10
C GLY A 121 -1.49 15.80 -2.67
N GLY A 122 -2.55 15.22 -3.22
CA GLY A 122 -3.92 15.38 -2.73
C GLY A 122 -4.15 14.71 -1.37
N LYS A 123 -5.33 14.94 -0.76
CA LYS A 123 -5.75 14.29 0.50
C LYS A 123 -6.22 12.85 0.31
N GLY A 124 -6.45 12.41 -0.94
CA GLY A 124 -6.99 11.09 -1.21
C GLY A 124 -8.48 10.96 -0.92
N VAL A 125 -8.96 9.73 -0.99
CA VAL A 125 -10.34 9.33 -0.70
C VAL A 125 -10.35 8.25 0.38
N ILE A 126 -11.49 8.05 1.05
CA ILE A 126 -11.62 6.93 2.00
C ILE A 126 -11.46 5.61 1.25
N ILE A 127 -10.71 4.68 1.83
CA ILE A 127 -10.58 3.29 1.39
C ILE A 127 -11.17 2.29 2.39
N GLN A 128 -11.17 2.65 3.67
CA GLN A 128 -11.65 1.81 4.76
C GLN A 128 -12.32 2.69 5.81
N LYS A 129 -13.54 2.32 6.22
CA LYS A 129 -14.20 2.97 7.37
C LYS A 129 -13.61 2.41 8.65
N ILE A 130 -12.72 3.16 9.29
CA ILE A 130 -12.11 2.78 10.56
C ILE A 130 -13.10 2.96 11.71
N THR A 131 -13.08 1.98 12.61
CA THR A 131 -13.82 1.96 13.87
C THR A 131 -12.97 1.26 14.93
N ASP A 132 -13.31 1.41 16.20
CA ASP A 132 -12.62 0.70 17.30
C ASP A 132 -12.60 -0.81 17.11
N LYS A 133 -13.62 -1.36 16.43
CA LYS A 133 -13.73 -2.79 16.12
C LYS A 133 -12.80 -3.23 14.99
N THR A 134 -12.56 -2.39 13.98
CA THR A 134 -11.68 -2.75 12.85
C THR A 134 -10.22 -2.49 13.16
N GLY A 135 -9.93 -1.52 14.02
CA GLY A 135 -8.60 -0.93 14.10
C GLY A 135 -8.23 -0.19 12.81
N SER A 136 -6.98 0.26 12.75
CA SER A 136 -6.41 0.97 11.60
C SER A 136 -6.08 0.03 10.45
N VAL A 137 -5.75 0.58 9.29
CA VAL A 137 -5.29 -0.21 8.15
C VAL A 137 -3.90 -0.77 8.43
N ALA A 138 -3.76 -2.10 8.29
CA ALA A 138 -2.50 -2.82 8.38
C ALA A 138 -1.83 -2.95 7.01
N GLY A 139 -2.61 -3.07 5.93
CA GLY A 139 -2.05 -3.17 4.58
C GLY A 139 -3.07 -3.02 3.47
N LEU A 140 -2.53 -2.77 2.27
CA LEU A 140 -3.23 -2.69 0.99
C LEU A 140 -2.42 -3.43 -0.07
N ARG A 141 -3.08 -4.23 -0.89
CA ARG A 141 -2.51 -4.80 -2.11
C ARG A 141 -3.52 -4.76 -3.25
N VAL A 142 -3.02 -4.65 -4.47
CA VAL A 142 -3.83 -4.88 -5.68
C VAL A 142 -3.74 -6.36 -5.99
N VAL A 143 -4.90 -7.01 -6.15
CA VAL A 143 -5.01 -8.48 -6.23
C VAL A 143 -5.97 -8.91 -7.34
N GLY A 144 -5.61 -9.98 -8.03
CA GLY A 144 -6.50 -10.73 -8.91
C GLY A 144 -7.39 -11.72 -8.12
N GLU A 145 -8.34 -12.36 -8.81
CA GLU A 145 -9.27 -13.30 -8.17
C GLU A 145 -8.61 -14.61 -7.72
N HIS A 146 -7.53 -15.01 -8.39
CA HIS A 146 -6.79 -16.24 -8.13
C HIS A 146 -5.61 -16.06 -7.17
N ASP A 147 -5.30 -14.81 -6.79
CA ASP A 147 -4.24 -14.54 -5.84
C ASP A 147 -4.60 -15.11 -4.47
N GLU A 148 -3.59 -15.61 -3.75
CA GLU A 148 -3.75 -16.00 -2.36
C GLU A 148 -3.16 -14.95 -1.43
N ILE A 149 -3.83 -14.78 -0.30
CA ILE A 149 -3.47 -13.80 0.72
C ILE A 149 -2.94 -14.55 1.93
N MET A 150 -1.70 -14.26 2.31
CA MET A 150 -1.13 -14.69 3.57
C MET A 150 -1.22 -13.57 4.60
N LEU A 151 -1.86 -13.85 5.73
CA LEU A 151 -1.97 -12.98 6.88
C LEU A 151 -1.17 -13.57 8.05
N CYS A 152 -0.36 -12.75 8.71
CA CYS A 152 0.42 -13.16 9.88
C CYS A 152 0.09 -12.24 11.06
N THR A 153 -0.28 -12.83 12.19
CA THR A 153 -0.51 -12.10 13.44
C THR A 153 0.80 -11.86 14.20
N ALA A 154 0.78 -10.95 15.16
CA ALA A 154 1.93 -10.67 16.01
C ALA A 154 2.32 -11.88 16.89
N THR A 155 1.36 -12.75 17.20
CA THR A 155 1.58 -14.01 17.92
C THR A 155 2.10 -15.15 17.03
N GLY A 156 2.19 -14.94 15.71
CA GLY A 156 2.73 -15.91 14.75
C GLY A 156 1.69 -16.84 14.12
N ILE A 157 0.40 -16.55 14.28
CA ILE A 157 -0.67 -17.29 13.57
C ILE A 157 -0.63 -16.88 12.10
N MET A 158 -0.53 -17.87 11.21
CA MET A 158 -0.57 -17.67 9.77
C MET A 158 -1.89 -18.19 9.18
N ILE A 159 -2.52 -17.37 8.35
CA ILE A 159 -3.73 -17.73 7.60
C ILE A 159 -3.49 -17.50 6.11
N ARG A 160 -3.89 -18.47 5.30
CA ARG A 160 -3.90 -18.40 3.84
C ARG A 160 -5.35 -18.50 3.37
N MET A 161 -5.75 -17.63 2.44
CA MET A 161 -7.08 -17.66 1.82
C MET A 161 -7.01 -17.10 0.41
N LEU A 162 -7.94 -17.49 -0.45
CA LEU A 162 -8.04 -16.92 -1.79
C LEU A 162 -8.59 -15.50 -1.73
N ALA A 163 -8.07 -14.60 -2.56
CA ALA A 163 -8.60 -13.26 -2.69
C ALA A 163 -10.08 -13.29 -3.08
N SER A 164 -10.48 -14.22 -3.95
CA SER A 164 -11.87 -14.43 -4.37
C SER A 164 -12.85 -14.74 -3.23
N GLU A 165 -12.38 -15.32 -2.11
CA GLU A 165 -13.21 -15.59 -0.93
C GLU A 165 -13.49 -14.33 -0.09
N ILE A 166 -12.66 -13.29 -0.24
CA ILE A 166 -12.83 -12.01 0.46
C ILE A 166 -13.94 -11.21 -0.22
N SER A 167 -14.90 -10.72 0.56
CA SER A 167 -16.05 -9.97 0.04
C SER A 167 -15.63 -8.71 -0.73
N LYS A 168 -16.19 -8.54 -1.93
CA LYS A 168 -16.10 -7.31 -2.72
C LYS A 168 -17.15 -6.31 -2.24
N MET A 169 -16.70 -5.13 -1.82
CA MET A 169 -17.53 -4.10 -1.19
C MET A 169 -17.04 -2.70 -1.59
N SER A 170 -17.91 -1.70 -1.45
CA SER A 170 -17.52 -0.31 -1.73
C SER A 170 -16.49 0.25 -0.75
N ARG A 171 -15.84 1.35 -1.14
CA ARG A 171 -14.78 1.99 -0.35
C ARG A 171 -15.17 2.34 1.08
N ASN A 172 -16.33 2.98 1.29
CA ASN A 172 -16.74 3.50 2.60
C ASN A 172 -17.49 2.46 3.46
N THR A 173 -16.90 1.27 3.60
CA THR A 173 -17.42 0.17 4.40
C THR A 173 -16.37 -0.31 5.39
N ARG A 174 -16.79 -1.11 6.38
CA ARG A 174 -15.90 -1.67 7.40
C ARG A 174 -15.26 -3.01 6.97
N GLY A 175 -15.73 -3.61 5.88
CA GLY A 175 -15.33 -4.95 5.47
C GLY A 175 -15.93 -6.05 6.34
N VAL A 176 -15.45 -7.27 6.09
CA VAL A 176 -15.83 -8.50 6.80
C VAL A 176 -14.67 -9.01 7.64
N THR A 177 -14.94 -9.90 8.58
CA THR A 177 -13.90 -10.54 9.40
C THR A 177 -13.16 -11.58 8.57
N LEU A 178 -11.86 -11.40 8.38
CA LEU A 178 -10.97 -12.37 7.73
C LEU A 178 -10.38 -13.34 8.74
N ILE A 179 -10.04 -12.82 9.93
CA ILE A 179 -9.47 -13.57 11.04
C ILE A 179 -10.08 -13.09 12.35
N LYS A 180 -10.40 -14.04 13.23
CA LYS A 180 -10.70 -13.74 14.63
C LYS A 180 -9.39 -13.77 15.41
N LEU A 181 -9.03 -12.63 15.97
CA LEU A 181 -7.81 -12.48 16.76
C LEU A 181 -8.11 -12.72 18.23
N GLU A 182 -7.14 -13.27 18.95
CA GLU A 182 -7.18 -13.34 20.40
C GLU A 182 -7.06 -11.94 21.02
N LYS A 183 -7.33 -11.86 22.33
CA LYS A 183 -7.16 -10.61 23.06
C LYS A 183 -5.71 -10.16 22.98
N ASP A 184 -5.49 -8.87 22.70
CA ASP A 184 -4.17 -8.23 22.57
C ASP A 184 -3.33 -8.69 21.35
N ASP A 185 -3.87 -9.54 20.48
CA ASP A 185 -3.26 -9.87 19.18
C ASP A 185 -3.72 -8.90 18.08
N HIS A 186 -2.90 -8.77 17.04
CA HIS A 186 -3.15 -7.93 15.87
C HIS A 186 -2.46 -8.49 14.63
N LEU A 187 -2.94 -8.10 13.45
CA LEU A 187 -2.23 -8.40 12.22
C LEU A 187 -0.93 -7.62 12.15
N ALA A 188 0.18 -8.35 12.00
CA ALA A 188 1.52 -7.81 11.90
C ALA A 188 1.97 -7.66 10.45
N SER A 189 1.56 -8.57 9.56
CA SER A 189 1.92 -8.49 8.14
C SER A 189 0.91 -9.18 7.22
N MET A 190 1.00 -8.80 5.93
CA MET A 190 0.24 -9.38 4.84
C MET A 190 1.13 -9.54 3.61
N ALA A 191 1.03 -10.67 2.93
CA ALA A 191 1.66 -10.95 1.65
C ALA A 191 0.63 -11.47 0.65
N VAL A 192 0.91 -11.25 -0.64
CA VAL A 192 0.17 -11.83 -1.75
C VAL A 192 1.06 -12.88 -2.38
N VAL A 193 0.51 -14.07 -2.58
CA VAL A 193 1.12 -15.17 -3.30
C VAL A 193 0.37 -15.24 -4.64
N THR A 194 1.03 -14.79 -5.70
CA THR A 194 0.52 -14.93 -7.06
C THR A 194 0.77 -16.35 -7.53
N GLU A 195 -0.23 -16.99 -8.14
CA GLU A 195 0.04 -18.19 -8.95
C GLU A 195 0.90 -17.77 -10.16
N ASP A 196 2.00 -18.52 -10.38
CA ASP A 196 2.94 -18.32 -11.51
C ASP A 196 2.33 -18.68 -12.87
#